data_AF-A0A0M2NI70-F1
#
_entry.id   AF-A0A0M2NI70-F1
#
_cell.length_a   1.000
_cell.length_b   1.000
_cell.length_c   1.000
_cell.angle_alpha   90.00
_cell.angle_beta   90.00
_cell.angle_gamma   90.00
#
_symmetry.space_group_name_H-M   'P 1'
#
loop_
_entity.id
_entity.type
_entity.pdbx_description
1 polymer ?
#
loop_
_entity_poly.entity_id
_entity_poly.type
_entity_poly.pdbx_seq_one_letter_code
_entity_poly.pdbx_strand_id
1 'polypeptide(L)' 'MYTEMHVQSLKEEAEIEGVSFEEMREKYRMAIPVQRHGTGDDIARALVFLCSEDSGYTIGESLNVSGGLEMC' A
#
# COMPACT_ATOMS: atom_id res chain seq x y z
N MET A 1 1.95 -0.30 2.52
CA MET A 1 1.08 -0.83 3.60
C MET A 1 1.58 -0.30 4.93
N TYR A 2 0.72 -0.05 5.91
CA TYR A 2 1.12 0.55 7.20
C TYR A 2 1.76 -0.48 8.16
N THR A 3 2.84 -1.11 7.71
CA THR A 3 3.67 -2.02 8.51
C THR A 3 4.75 -1.24 9.25
N GLU A 4 5.38 -1.87 10.25
CA GLU A 4 6.50 -1.28 10.99
C GLU A 4 7.62 -0.78 10.07
N MET A 5 7.99 -1.61 9.08
CA MET A 5 8.99 -1.24 8.08
C MET A 5 8.58 0.01 7.28
N HIS A 6 7.32 0.11 6.82
CA HIS A 6 6.87 1.28 6.08
C HIS A 6 6.82 2.53 6.95
N VAL A 7 6.37 2.42 8.20
CA VAL A 7 6.38 3.55 9.14
C VAL A 7 7.80 4.04 9.40
N GLN A 8 8.76 3.12 9.51
CA GLN A 8 10.16 3.48 9.67
C GLN A 8 10.70 4.22 8.44
N SER A 9 10.42 3.73 7.22
CA SER A 9 10.82 4.44 5.99
C SER A 9 10.19 5.83 5.87
N LEU A 10 8.92 6.00 6.26
CA LEU A 10 8.27 7.32 6.25
C LEU A 10 8.94 8.32 7.20
N LYS A 11 9.45 7.84 8.35
CA LYS A 11 10.20 8.69 9.29
C LYS A 11 11.54 9.11 8.69
N GLU A 12 12.26 8.17 8.09
CA GLU A 12 13.55 8.44 7.45
C GLU A 12 13.39 9.42 6.28
N GLU A 13 12.36 9.25 5.44
CA GLU A 13 12.05 10.20 4.36
C GLU A 13 11.66 11.59 4.90
N ALA A 14 10.90 11.65 5.99
CA ALA A 14 10.55 12.93 6.62
C ALA A 14 11.79 13.67 7.12
N GLU A 15 12.76 12.96 7.73
CA GLU A 15 14.04 13.52 8.16
C GLU A 15 14.88 14.04 6.97
N ILE A 16 14.91 13.30 5.86
CA ILE A 16 15.63 13.69 4.64
C ILE A 16 15.02 14.95 4.01
N GLU A 17 13.69 15.02 3.92
CA GLU A 17 12.98 16.17 3.34
C GLU A 17 12.87 17.35 4.32
N GLY A 18 13.20 17.17 5.60
CA GLY A 18 13.13 18.20 6.63
C GLY A 18 11.70 18.58 7.02
N VAL A 19 10.74 17.66 6.84
CA VAL A 19 9.32 17.84 7.19
C VAL A 19 8.94 16.98 8.39
N SER A 20 7.81 17.27 9.02
CA SER A 20 7.30 16.42 10.11
C SER A 20 6.79 15.08 9.58
N PHE A 21 6.77 14.07 10.45
CA PHE A 21 6.20 12.75 10.12
C PHE A 21 4.73 12.85 9.69
N GLU A 22 3.93 13.73 10.31
CA GLU A 22 2.51 13.88 9.96
C GLU A 22 2.35 14.56 8.59
N GLU A 23 3.18 15.55 8.25
CA GLU A 23 3.20 16.15 6.91
C GLU A 23 3.59 15.13 5.85
N MET A 24 4.60 14.29 6.11
CA MET A 24 4.99 13.21 5.21
C MET A 24 3.85 12.18 5.05
N ARG A 25 3.23 11.78 6.16
CA ARG A 25 2.10 10.85 6.14
C ARG A 25 0.92 11.41 5.35
N GLU A 26 0.60 12.69 5.51
CA GLU A 26 -0.47 13.34 4.76
C GLU A 26 -0.14 13.45 3.26
N LYS A 27 1.12 13.75 2.91
CA LYS A 27 1.61 13.74 1.52
C LYS A 27 1.34 12.39 0.85
N TYR A 28 1.67 11.28 1.52
CA TYR A 28 1.37 9.94 1.02
C TYR A 28 -0.13 9.64 0.98
N ARG A 29 -0.89 10.04 2.00
CA ARG A 29 -2.35 9.88 2.01
C ARG A 29 -2.99 10.58 0.81
N MET A 30 -2.55 11.79 0.47
CA MET A 30 -3.04 12.56 -0.66
C MET A 30 -2.63 11.96 -2.01
N ALA A 31 -1.46 11.34 -2.11
CA ALA A 31 -0.99 10.69 -3.32
C ALA A 31 -1.80 9.42 -3.65
N ILE A 32 -2.33 8.72 -2.65
CA ILE A 32 -3.14 7.52 -2.83
C ILE A 32 -4.58 7.91 -3.21
N PRO A 33 -5.14 7.45 -4.35
CA PRO A 33 -6.49 7.83 -4.77
C PRO A 33 -7.60 7.49 -3.77
N VAL A 34 -7.52 6.35 -3.07
CA VAL A 34 -8.46 6.00 -1.98
C VAL A 34 -8.20 6.72 -0.66
N GLN A 35 -7.20 7.61 -0.63
CA GLN A 35 -6.87 8.50 0.48
C GLN A 35 -6.59 7.83 1.84
N ARG A 36 -6.03 6.63 1.80
CA ARG A 36 -5.59 5.89 2.99
C ARG A 36 -4.44 4.96 2.67
N HIS A 37 -3.62 4.65 3.67
CA HIS A 37 -2.66 3.56 3.53
C HIS A 37 -3.38 2.20 3.47
N GLY A 38 -2.81 1.30 2.67
CA GLY A 38 -3.20 -0.11 2.70
C GLY A 38 -2.89 -0.75 4.05
N THR A 39 -3.81 -1.59 4.50
CA THR A 39 -3.70 -2.41 5.71
C THR A 39 -3.25 -3.82 5.35
N GLY A 40 -2.83 -4.61 6.36
CA GLY A 40 -2.57 -6.04 6.16
C GLY A 40 -3.79 -6.77 5.61
N ASP A 41 -4.98 -6.40 6.06
CA ASP A 41 -6.23 -7.02 5.62
C ASP A 41 -6.57 -6.75 4.15
N ASP A 42 -6.17 -5.60 3.60
CA ASP A 42 -6.36 -5.32 2.17
C ASP A 42 -5.60 -6.32 1.30
N ILE A 43 -4.37 -6.65 1.71
CA ILE A 43 -3.53 -7.66 1.05
C ILE A 43 -4.09 -9.07 1.32
N ALA A 44 -4.44 -9.36 2.57
CA ALA A 44 -4.95 -10.68 2.96
C ALA A 44 -6.20 -11.05 2.17
N ARG A 45 -7.13 -10.12 1.95
CA ARG A 45 -8.32 -10.36 1.13
C ARG A 45 -7.98 -10.72 -0.32
N ALA A 46 -7.01 -10.03 -0.92
CA ALA A 46 -6.56 -10.34 -2.27
C ALA A 46 -5.90 -11.73 -2.35
N LEU A 47 -5.09 -12.08 -1.33
CA LEU A 47 -4.50 -13.41 -1.23
C LEU A 47 -5.56 -14.51 -1.05
N VAL A 48 -6.57 -14.28 -0.20
CA VAL A 48 -7.69 -15.23 -0.02
C VAL A 48 -8.39 -15.49 -1.34
N PHE A 49 -8.63 -14.46 -2.16
CA PHE A 49 -9.17 -14.64 -3.52
C PHE A 49 -8.23 -15.49 -4.39
N LEU A 50 -6.94 -15.14 -4.48
CA LEU A 50 -5.97 -15.86 -5.32
C LEU A 50 -5.71 -17.31 -4.88
N CYS A 51 -5.96 -17.63 -3.62
CA CYS A 51 -5.86 -18.99 -3.08
C CYS A 51 -7.19 -19.76 -3.14
N SER A 52 -8.28 -19.12 -3.54
CA SER A 52 -9.61 -19.75 -3.60
C SER A 52 -9.79 -20.54 -4.90
N GLU A 53 -10.84 -21.37 -4.95
CA GLU A 53 -11.21 -22.08 -6.18
C GLU A 53 -11.69 -21.12 -7.28
N ASP A 54 -12.18 -19.93 -6.92
CA ASP A 54 -12.70 -18.93 -7.85
C ASP A 54 -11.61 -18.37 -8.78
N SER A 55 -10.33 -18.40 -8.37
CA SER A 55 -9.19 -17.96 -9.17
C SER A 55 -8.50 -19.09 -9.94
N GLY A 56 -9.12 -20.28 -10.04
CA GLY A 56 -8.48 -21.48 -10.61
C GLY A 56 -8.00 -21.39 -12.06
N TYR A 57 -8.42 -20.36 -12.81
CA TYR A 57 -7.97 -20.08 -14.18
C TYR A 57 -7.13 -18.80 -14.32
N THR A 58 -6.76 -18.16 -13.20
CA THR A 58 -5.94 -16.95 -13.15
C THR A 58 -4.50 -17.32 -12.79
N ILE A 59 -3.66 -17.55 -13.79
CA ILE A 59 -2.26 -17.98 -13.63
C ILE A 59 -1.34 -17.04 -14.38
N GLY A 60 -0.20 -16.67 -13.76
CA GLY A 60 0.79 -15.78 -14.35
C GLY A 60 0.45 -14.28 -14.27
N GLU A 61 -0.67 -13.95 -13.63
CA GLU A 61 -1.14 -12.58 -13.47
C GLU A 61 -0.59 -11.91 -12.21
N SER A 62 -0.42 -10.59 -12.27
CA SER A 62 -0.08 -9.75 -11.12
C SER A 62 -1.30 -8.96 -10.67
N LEU A 63 -1.65 -9.07 -9.39
CA LEU A 63 -2.75 -8.31 -8.81
C LEU A 63 -2.19 -7.16 -7.97
N ASN A 64 -2.36 -5.92 -8.45
CA ASN A 64 -1.94 -4.75 -7.69
C ASN A 64 -2.97 -4.39 -6.60
N VAL A 65 -2.49 -4.22 -5.37
CA VAL A 65 -3.29 -3.84 -4.21
C VAL A 65 -2.72 -2.54 -3.61
N SER A 66 -2.83 -1.46 -4.37
CA SER A 66 -2.20 -0.17 -4.09
C SER A 66 -3.17 0.94 -3.68
N GLY A 67 -4.49 0.69 -3.74
CA GLY A 67 -5.48 1.75 -3.56
C GLY A 67 -5.49 2.77 -4.71
N GLY A 68 -5.04 2.36 -5.90
CA GLY A 68 -4.95 3.20 -7.10
C GLY A 68 -3.61 3.95 -7.23
N LEU A 69 -2.69 3.74 -6.29
CA LEU A 69 -1.33 4.27 -6.41
C LEU A 69 -0.54 3.37 -7.36
N GLU A 70 -0.64 3.63 -8.65
CA GLU A 70 0.08 2.90 -9.70
C GLU A 70 0.73 3.91 -10.65
N MET A 71 1.98 3.64 -11.03
CA MET A 71 2.67 4.41 -12.05
C MET A 71 2.24 3.85 -13.41
N CYS A 72 1.38 4.59 -14.12
CA CYS A 72 1.08 4.30 -15.52
C CYS A 72 2.29 4.61 -16.41
#